data_AF-A0A950JFX8-F1
#
_entry.id   AF-A0A950JFX8-F1
#
_cell.length_a   1.000
_cell.length_b   1.000
_cell.length_c   1.000
_cell.angle_alpha   90.00
_cell.angle_beta   90.00
_cell.angle_gamma   90.00
#
_symmetry.space_group_name_H-M   'P 1'
#
loop_
_entity.id
_entity.type
_entity.pdbx_description
1 polymer ?
#
loop_
_entity_poly.entity_id
_entity_poly.type
_entity_poly.pdbx_seq_one_letter_code
_entity_poly.pdbx_strand_id
1 'polypeptide(L)'
;MDVQDVADEVFAVLETGRQIEPFSKANPDFGLDRAYRVTAEVRAKREARGERAIGRKIGFTNRTIWAEYGVYAPIWGYVYDRTVRDLTSEPLEVSLNGLAEPRIEPEIVFGLGAPPAP
;
A
#
# COMPACT_ATOMS: atom_id res chain seq x y z
N MET A 1 -0.87 -15.44 -14.14
CA MET A 1 -0.90 -14.00 -14.44
C MET A 1 0.50 -13.45 -14.23
N ASP A 2 0.99 -12.64 -15.18
CA ASP A 2 2.30 -12.03 -15.06
C ASP A 2 2.30 -10.91 -14.01
N VAL A 3 3.47 -10.61 -13.44
CA VAL A 3 3.65 -9.53 -12.46
C VAL A 3 3.32 -8.17 -13.07
N GLN A 4 3.68 -7.96 -14.34
CA GLN A 4 3.41 -6.70 -15.04
C GLN A 4 1.91 -6.50 -15.24
N ASP A 5 1.18 -7.51 -15.72
CA ASP A 5 -0.27 -7.45 -15.91
C ASP A 5 -0.99 -7.06 -14.61
N VAL A 6 -0.62 -7.70 -13.49
CA VAL A 6 -1.20 -7.41 -12.17
C VAL A 6 -0.86 -5.98 -11.75
N ALA A 7 0.38 -5.54 -11.93
CA ALA A 7 0.80 -4.20 -11.58
C ALA A 7 0.08 -3.13 -12.41
N ASP A 8 -0.13 -3.38 -13.71
CA ASP A 8 -0.91 -2.52 -14.60
C ASP A 8 -2.35 -2.41 -14.16
N GLU A 9 -3.00 -3.53 -13.85
CA GLU A 9 -4.39 -3.54 -13.39
C GLU A 9 -4.54 -2.82 -12.04
N VAL A 10 -3.68 -3.12 -11.06
CA VAL A 10 -3.65 -2.40 -9.77
C VAL A 10 -3.46 -0.91 -10.00
N PHE A 11 -2.49 -0.52 -10.82
CA PHE A 11 -2.16 0.89 -11.03
C PHE A 11 -3.29 1.63 -11.73
N ALA A 12 -3.96 1.00 -12.70
CA ALA A 12 -5.08 1.59 -13.44
C ALA A 12 -6.32 1.88 -12.57
N VAL A 13 -6.50 1.16 -11.45
CA VAL A 13 -7.66 1.35 -10.56
C VAL A 13 -7.38 2.28 -9.37
N LEU A 14 -6.12 2.65 -9.13
CA LEU A 14 -5.77 3.64 -8.11
C LEU A 14 -6.53 4.94 -8.35
N GLU A 15 -7.02 5.56 -7.27
CA GLU A 15 -7.71 6.87 -7.28
C GLU A 15 -9.05 6.86 -8.06
N THR A 16 -9.53 5.71 -8.55
CA THR A 16 -10.81 5.59 -9.26
C THR A 16 -11.99 5.28 -8.34
N GLY A 17 -11.73 4.87 -7.10
CA GLY A 17 -12.74 4.36 -6.17
C GLY A 17 -13.29 2.97 -6.54
N ARG A 18 -12.81 2.35 -7.61
CA ARG A 18 -13.25 1.02 -8.04
C ARG A 18 -12.55 -0.10 -7.27
N GLN A 19 -13.30 -1.15 -6.98
CA GLN A 19 -12.77 -2.43 -6.52
C GLN A 19 -12.52 -3.36 -7.71
N ILE A 20 -11.56 -4.28 -7.53
CA ILE A 20 -11.26 -5.40 -8.42
C ILE A 20 -11.26 -6.68 -7.61
N GLU A 21 -11.46 -7.82 -8.27
CA GLU A 21 -11.41 -9.11 -7.61
C GLU A 21 -9.99 -9.42 -7.10
N PRO A 22 -9.84 -10.10 -5.96
CA PRO A 22 -8.53 -10.54 -5.49
C PRO A 22 -7.83 -11.42 -6.53
N PHE A 23 -6.59 -11.08 -6.90
CA PHE A 23 -5.81 -11.85 -7.87
C PHE A 23 -5.60 -13.31 -7.48
N SER A 24 -5.56 -13.61 -6.19
CA SER A 24 -5.47 -14.97 -5.64
C SER A 24 -6.70 -15.84 -5.97
N LYS A 25 -7.86 -15.24 -6.26
CA LYS A 25 -9.07 -15.95 -6.71
C LYS A 25 -8.89 -16.52 -8.11
N ALA A 26 -8.27 -15.76 -9.01
CA ALA A 26 -8.00 -16.17 -10.39
C ALA A 26 -6.72 -17.02 -10.52
N ASN A 27 -5.79 -16.90 -9.57
CA ASN A 27 -4.53 -17.61 -9.54
C ASN A 27 -4.17 -18.02 -8.10
N PRO A 28 -4.56 -19.22 -7.65
CA PRO A 28 -4.30 -19.70 -6.28
C PRO A 28 -2.82 -19.72 -5.89
N ASP A 29 -1.91 -19.83 -6.86
CA ASP A 29 -0.46 -19.79 -6.64
C ASP A 29 0.09 -18.35 -6.51
N PHE A 30 -0.78 -17.34 -6.49
CA PHE A 30 -0.39 -15.96 -6.23
C PHE A 30 -0.09 -15.75 -4.74
N GLY A 31 1.15 -16.10 -4.36
CA GLY A 31 1.67 -15.95 -3.00
C GLY A 31 2.36 -14.61 -2.72
N LEU A 32 2.83 -14.46 -1.48
CA LEU A 32 3.42 -13.24 -0.95
C LEU A 32 4.65 -12.75 -1.72
N ASP A 33 5.54 -13.66 -2.15
CA ASP A 33 6.73 -13.30 -2.95
C ASP A 33 6.34 -12.59 -4.24
N ARG A 34 5.35 -13.14 -4.97
CA ARG A 34 4.84 -12.52 -6.19
C ARG A 34 4.14 -11.18 -5.91
N ALA A 35 3.39 -11.08 -4.81
CA ALA A 35 2.77 -9.83 -4.39
C ALA A 35 3.79 -8.71 -4.10
N TYR A 36 4.94 -9.04 -3.52
CA TYR A 36 6.02 -8.05 -3.32
C TYR A 36 6.72 -7.66 -4.62
N ARG A 37 6.83 -8.57 -5.60
CA ARG A 37 7.30 -8.19 -6.96
C ARG A 37 6.32 -7.22 -7.63
N VAL A 38 5.02 -7.45 -7.53
CA VAL A 38 3.98 -6.50 -7.98
C VAL A 38 4.12 -5.16 -7.27
N THR A 39 4.38 -5.16 -5.96
CA THR A 39 4.59 -3.93 -5.17
C THR A 39 5.77 -3.11 -5.71
N ALA A 40 6.86 -3.76 -6.13
CA ALA A 40 8.01 -3.09 -6.73
C ALA A 40 7.66 -2.46 -8.10
N GLU A 41 6.89 -3.15 -8.94
CA GLU A 41 6.45 -2.62 -10.24
C GLU A 41 5.47 -1.45 -10.07
N VAL A 42 4.52 -1.54 -9.13
CA VAL A 42 3.61 -0.43 -8.82
C VAL A 42 4.38 0.79 -8.31
N ARG A 43 5.43 0.58 -7.51
CA ARG A 43 6.33 1.66 -7.10
C ARG A 43 7.03 2.30 -8.30
N ALA A 44 7.59 1.51 -9.21
CA ALA A 44 8.25 2.02 -10.41
C ALA A 44 7.29 2.86 -11.27
N LYS A 45 6.04 2.43 -11.42
CA LYS A 45 4.99 3.19 -12.12
C LYS A 45 4.65 4.52 -11.41
N ARG A 46 4.56 4.52 -10.08
CA ARG A 46 4.36 5.76 -9.29
C ARG A 46 5.54 6.72 -9.44
N GLU A 47 6.77 6.22 -9.37
CA GLU A 47 7.98 7.02 -9.56
C GLU A 47 8.05 7.60 -10.98
N ALA A 48 7.67 6.84 -12.01
CA ALA A 48 7.54 7.34 -13.38
C ALA A 48 6.44 8.42 -13.53
N ARG A 49 5.39 8.39 -12.69
CA ARG A 49 4.36 9.44 -12.59
C ARG A 49 4.82 10.67 -11.79
N GLY A 50 6.07 10.67 -11.30
CA GLY A 50 6.68 11.76 -10.54
C GLY A 50 6.39 11.75 -9.05
N GLU A 51 5.90 10.63 -8.50
CA GLU A 51 5.77 10.45 -7.04
C GLU A 51 7.08 10.01 -6.42
N ARG A 52 7.25 10.29 -5.13
CA ARG A 52 8.42 9.85 -4.36
C ARG A 52 8.01 8.98 -3.20
N ALA A 53 8.60 7.80 -3.09
CA ALA A 53 8.51 7.01 -1.86
C ALA A 53 9.28 7.74 -0.75
N ILE A 54 8.56 8.15 0.29
CA ILE A 54 9.10 8.92 1.43
C ILE A 54 9.05 8.16 2.76
N GLY A 55 8.53 6.93 2.76
CA GLY A 55 8.46 6.11 3.95
C GLY A 55 7.90 4.72 3.68
N ARG A 56 7.61 4.00 4.78
CA ARG A 56 6.95 2.69 4.75
C ARG A 56 5.90 2.64 5.86
N LYS A 57 4.79 1.95 5.58
CA LYS A 57 3.80 1.55 6.60
C LYS A 57 3.91 0.07 6.86
N ILE A 58 3.68 -0.35 8.11
CA ILE A 58 3.71 -1.75 8.53
C ILE A 58 2.28 -2.15 8.93
N GLY A 59 1.72 -3.16 8.29
CA GLY A 59 0.39 -3.70 8.54
C GLY A 59 0.42 -5.09 9.18
N PHE A 60 -0.75 -5.59 9.57
CA PHE A 60 -0.91 -6.89 10.24
C PHE A 60 -0.07 -7.04 11.52
N THR A 61 0.05 -5.97 12.29
CA THR A 61 0.79 -5.95 13.58
C THR A 61 -0.04 -6.49 14.75
N ASN A 62 -1.37 -6.53 14.62
CA ASN A 62 -2.26 -7.17 15.59
C ASN A 62 -2.31 -8.68 15.38
N ARG A 63 -1.73 -9.45 16.32
CA ARG A 63 -1.70 -10.92 16.25
C ARG A 63 -3.06 -11.58 16.45
N THR A 64 -4.05 -10.90 17.04
CA THR A 64 -5.35 -11.52 17.34
C THR A 64 -6.15 -11.85 16.07
N ILE A 65 -5.88 -11.16 14.96
CA ILE A 65 -6.58 -11.36 13.68
C ILE A 65 -5.82 -12.30 12.73
N TRP A 66 -4.64 -12.78 13.10
CA TRP A 66 -3.77 -13.55 12.18
C TRP A 66 -4.41 -14.84 11.68
N ALA A 67 -5.06 -15.60 12.56
CA ALA A 67 -5.73 -16.84 12.18
C ALA A 67 -6.95 -16.61 11.28
N GLU A 68 -7.64 -15.49 11.45
CA GLU A 68 -8.80 -15.10 10.63
C GLU A 68 -8.38 -14.81 9.18
N TYR A 69 -7.25 -14.13 9.00
CA TYR A 69 -6.75 -13.73 7.68
C TYR A 69 -5.69 -14.68 7.09
N GLY A 70 -5.25 -15.71 7.83
CA GLY A 70 -4.19 -16.61 7.41
C GLY A 70 -2.83 -15.94 7.21
N VAL A 71 -2.58 -14.82 7.91
CA VAL A 71 -1.34 -14.02 7.82
C VAL A 71 -0.60 -14.11 9.15
N TYR A 72 0.63 -14.64 9.14
CA TYR A 72 1.41 -14.93 10.37
C TYR A 72 2.70 -14.11 10.50
N ALA A 73 2.77 -12.98 9.79
CA ALA A 73 3.84 -12.00 9.91
C ALA A 73 3.32 -10.62 9.50
N PRO A 74 3.89 -9.52 10.02
CA PRO A 74 3.61 -8.20 9.50
C PRO A 74 3.96 -8.09 8.01
N ILE A 75 3.20 -7.27 7.29
CA ILE A 75 3.50 -6.88 5.91
C ILE A 75 3.86 -5.39 5.88
N TRP A 76 4.47 -4.92 4.80
CA TRP A 76 4.77 -3.50 4.65
C TRP A 76 4.49 -3.00 3.24
N GLY A 77 4.31 -1.69 3.11
CA GLY A 77 4.12 -1.00 1.83
C GLY A 77 4.78 0.37 1.84
N TYR A 78 4.99 0.94 0.64
CA TYR A 78 5.55 2.28 0.49
C TYR A 78 4.52 3.36 0.82
N VAL A 79 5.00 4.44 1.44
CA VAL A 79 4.25 5.70 1.62
C VAL A 79 4.82 6.73 0.64
N TYR A 80 3.96 7.46 -0.06
CA TYR A 80 4.36 8.40 -1.11
C TYR A 80 4.10 9.85 -0.69
N ASP A 81 4.89 10.78 -1.22
CA ASP A 81 4.73 12.22 -1.00
C ASP A 81 3.31 12.73 -1.27
N ARG A 82 2.65 12.24 -2.33
CA ARG A 82 1.25 12.60 -2.63
C ARG A 82 0.22 12.06 -1.64
N THR A 83 0.60 11.09 -0.81
CA THR A 83 -0.28 10.47 0.21
C THR A 83 -0.09 11.03 1.60
N VAL A 84 0.88 11.94 1.80
CA VAL A 84 1.17 12.58 3.09
C VAL A 84 0.73 14.03 3.05
N ARG A 85 0.12 14.48 4.14
CA ARG A 85 -0.31 15.87 4.33
C ARG A 85 0.27 16.39 5.63
N ASP A 86 0.91 17.55 5.57
CA ASP A 86 1.34 18.26 6.76
C ASP A 86 0.12 18.98 7.37
N LEU A 87 -0.08 18.80 8.67
CA LEU A 87 -1.22 19.33 9.43
C LEU A 87 -0.86 20.60 10.20
N THR A 88 0.35 21.13 10.06
CA THR A 88 0.80 22.28 10.88
C THR A 88 0.14 23.62 10.55
N SER A 89 -0.62 23.72 9.47
CA SER A 89 -1.24 24.98 9.03
C SER A 89 -2.63 24.73 8.43
N GLU A 90 -3.66 25.27 9.10
CA GLU A 90 -5.09 25.30 8.71
C GLU A 90 -5.82 23.94 8.76
N PRO A 91 -7.17 23.91 8.87
CA PRO A 91 -7.92 22.66 8.84
C PRO A 91 -7.68 21.92 7.51
N LEU A 92 -7.21 20.68 7.60
CA LEU A 92 -7.03 19.83 6.44
C LEU A 92 -8.37 19.25 5.99
N GLU A 93 -8.74 19.52 4.75
CA GLU A 93 -9.78 18.77 4.05
C GLU A 93 -9.17 17.60 3.27
N VAL A 94 -9.74 16.41 3.46
CA VAL A 94 -9.39 15.20 2.71
C VAL A 94 -10.59 14.81 1.87
N SER A 95 -10.44 14.86 0.54
CA SER A 95 -11.47 14.37 -0.36
C SER A 95 -11.57 12.85 -0.27
N LEU A 96 -12.80 12.34 -0.09
CA LEU A 96 -13.08 10.91 -0.18
C LEU A 96 -13.27 10.44 -1.63
N ASN A 97 -13.30 11.37 -2.59
CA ASN A 97 -13.44 11.03 -4.00
C ASN A 97 -12.27 10.16 -4.46
N GLY A 98 -12.58 9.07 -5.18
CA GLY A 98 -11.57 8.12 -5.65
C GLY A 98 -11.10 7.09 -4.61
N LEU A 99 -11.67 7.10 -3.40
CA LEU A 99 -11.45 6.07 -2.37
C LEU A 99 -12.63 5.08 -2.39
N ALA A 100 -12.33 3.77 -2.36
CA ALA A 100 -13.37 2.74 -2.39
C ALA A 100 -14.04 2.54 -1.00
N GLU A 101 -13.24 2.21 0.01
CA GLU A 101 -13.72 1.95 1.38
C GLU A 101 -12.72 2.52 2.40
N PRO A 102 -12.54 3.85 2.47
CA PRO A 102 -11.55 4.44 3.33
C PRO A 102 -11.82 4.14 4.81
N ARG A 103 -10.77 3.80 5.54
CA ARG A 103 -10.77 3.60 7.00
C ARG A 103 -9.67 4.46 7.63
N ILE A 104 -9.81 4.71 8.93
CA ILE A 104 -8.84 5.47 9.71
C ILE A 104 -8.17 4.53 10.70
N GLU A 105 -6.83 4.53 10.72
CA GLU A 105 -6.01 3.78 11.66
C GLU A 105 -5.17 4.77 12.49
N PRO A 106 -5.27 4.78 13.83
CA PRO A 106 -4.37 5.57 14.66
C PRO A 106 -3.00 4.86 14.75
N GLU A 107 -1.95 5.49 14.24
CA GLU A 107 -0.58 4.96 14.24
C GLU A 107 0.43 5.97 14.83
N ILE A 108 1.60 5.48 15.23
CA ILE A 108 2.76 6.31 15.63
C ILE A 108 3.79 6.26 14.51
N VAL A 109 4.24 7.43 14.04
CA VAL A 109 5.22 7.55 12.95
C VAL A 109 6.61 7.83 13.51
N PHE A 110 7.61 7.10 13.03
CA PHE A 110 9.01 7.28 13.41
C PHE A 110 9.79 7.98 12.29
N GLY A 111 10.33 9.17 12.58
CA GLY A 111 11.33 9.82 11.73
C GLY A 111 12.71 9.23 11.97
N LEU A 112 13.24 8.50 10.99
CA LEU A 112 14.54 7.83 11.11
C LEU A 112 15.69 8.77 10.72
N GLY A 113 16.68 8.92 11.58
CA GLY A 113 17.88 9.73 11.29
C GLY A 113 18.84 9.08 10.29
N ALA A 114 18.79 7.75 10.17
CA ALA A 114 19.53 6.97 9.18
C ALA A 114 18.76 5.67 8.86
N PRO A 115 19.04 5.01 7.72
CA PRO A 115 18.48 3.69 7.44
C PRO A 115 18.87 2.69 8.55
N PRO A 116 17.94 1.86 9.04
CA PRO A 116 18.27 0.83 10.02
C PRO A 116 19.19 -0.22 9.39
N ALA A 117 20.11 -0.75 10.19
CA ALA A 117 20.94 -1.88 9.79
C ALA A 117 20.05 -3.14 9.62
N PRO A 118 20.42 -4.06 8.71
CA PRO A 118 19.79 -5.38 8.66
C PRO A 118 20.04 -6.21 9.92
#